data_AF-A0A8T3LHC3-F1
#
_entry.id   AF-A0A8T3LHC3-F1
#
_cell.length_a   1.000
_cell.length_b   1.000
_cell.length_c   1.000
_cell.angle_alpha   90.00
_cell.angle_beta   90.00
_cell.angle_gamma   90.00
#
_symmetry.space_group_name_H-M   'P 1'
#
loop_
_entity.id
_entity.type
_entity.pdbx_description
1 polymer ?
#
loop_
_entity_poly.entity_id
_entity_poly.type
_entity_poly.pdbx_seq_one_letter_code
_entity_poly.pdbx_strand_id
1 'polypeptide(L)'
;MSSNVGQNFPYASESEAQRAAAVEAALATFDGLRAKVEVETTPLEPDADRWWTYVCPKDDFTGRLHAAGYALERHGVYTVCDTCGSTFLR
;
A
#
# COMPACT_ATOMS: atom_id res chain seq x y z
N MET A 1 3.25 5.12 25.90
CA MET A 1 2.51 5.20 24.62
C MET A 1 3.35 6.01 23.65
N SER A 2 4.15 5.38 22.80
CA SER A 2 4.77 6.10 21.68
C SER A 2 3.64 6.39 20.68
N SER A 3 3.48 7.67 20.32
CA SER A 3 2.36 8.07 19.48
C SER A 3 2.56 7.52 18.07
N ASN A 4 1.62 6.70 17.60
CA ASN A 4 1.48 6.26 16.20
C ASN A 4 1.22 7.41 15.19
N VAL A 5 1.37 8.67 15.63
CA VAL A 5 1.18 9.87 14.81
C VAL A 5 2.18 9.94 13.65
N GLY A 6 3.38 9.36 13.79
CA GLY A 6 4.36 9.28 12.70
C GLY A 6 4.04 8.27 11.59
N GLN A 7 3.09 7.35 11.80
CA GLN A 7 2.83 6.21 10.90
C GLN A 7 1.78 6.50 9.81
N ASN A 8 1.16 7.68 9.82
CA ASN A 8 0.23 8.14 8.78
C ASN A 8 0.82 9.25 7.90
N PHE A 9 2.03 9.72 8.18
CA PHE A 9 2.69 10.67 7.29
C PHE A 9 3.31 9.95 6.10
N PRO A 10 3.16 10.51 4.88
CA PRO A 10 3.91 10.04 3.73
C PRO A 10 5.41 10.00 4.02
N TYR A 11 6.05 8.89 3.70
CA TYR A 11 7.50 8.73 3.82
C TYR A 11 8.22 9.30 2.60
N ALA A 12 7.72 8.97 1.41
CA ALA A 12 8.21 9.47 0.13
C ALA A 12 7.07 9.41 -0.90
N SER A 13 7.33 9.79 -2.15
CA SER A 13 6.40 9.54 -3.25
C SER A 13 7.08 8.88 -4.43
N GLU A 14 6.32 8.05 -5.13
CA GLU A 14 6.73 7.27 -6.29
C GLU A 14 5.88 7.62 -7.51
N SER A 15 6.38 7.32 -8.71
CA SER A 15 5.58 7.44 -9.94
C SER A 15 4.56 6.30 -10.04
N GLU A 16 3.55 6.49 -10.89
CA GLU A 16 2.57 5.44 -11.19
C GLU A 16 3.23 4.12 -11.62
N ALA A 17 4.23 4.18 -12.50
CA ALA A 17 4.92 2.99 -12.98
C ALA A 17 5.69 2.26 -11.86
N GLN A 18 6.31 3.01 -10.94
CA GLN A 18 7.01 2.43 -9.79
C GLN A 18 6.01 1.76 -8.84
N ARG A 19 4.91 2.45 -8.52
CA ARG A 19 3.82 1.92 -7.72
C ARG A 19 3.30 0.62 -8.30
N ALA A 20 2.96 0.61 -9.60
CA ALA A 20 2.33 -0.54 -10.23
C ALA A 20 3.27 -1.75 -10.24
N ALA A 21 4.55 -1.53 -10.53
CA ALA A 21 5.57 -2.58 -10.47
C ALA A 21 5.74 -3.15 -9.05
N ALA A 22 5.78 -2.29 -8.02
CA ALA A 22 5.92 -2.72 -6.64
C ALA A 22 4.70 -3.53 -6.15
N VAL A 23 3.49 -3.05 -6.47
CA VAL A 23 2.25 -3.77 -6.14
C VAL A 23 2.23 -5.13 -6.85
N GLU A 24 2.48 -5.19 -8.16
CA GLU A 24 2.48 -6.47 -8.89
C GLU A 24 3.54 -7.43 -8.38
N ALA A 25 4.74 -6.95 -8.04
CA ALA A 25 5.77 -7.78 -7.41
C ALA A 25 5.29 -8.35 -6.06
N ALA A 26 4.62 -7.57 -5.21
CA ALA A 26 4.05 -8.05 -3.96
C ALA A 26 2.93 -9.07 -4.21
N LEU A 27 2.02 -8.80 -5.14
CA LEU A 27 0.92 -9.71 -5.51
C LEU A 27 1.42 -11.06 -6.05
N ALA A 28 2.55 -11.05 -6.77
CA ALA A 28 3.19 -12.26 -7.27
C ALA A 28 3.97 -13.02 -6.19
N THR A 29 4.46 -12.32 -5.16
CA THR A 29 5.29 -12.90 -4.10
C THR A 29 4.45 -13.53 -2.98
N PHE A 30 3.31 -12.92 -2.63
CA PHE A 30 2.53 -13.32 -1.46
C PHE A 30 1.24 -14.04 -1.85
N ASP A 31 1.19 -15.34 -1.55
CA ASP A 31 0.03 -16.18 -1.83
C ASP A 31 -1.27 -15.62 -1.23
N GLY A 32 -2.32 -15.57 -2.05
CA GLY A 32 -3.65 -15.08 -1.66
C GLY A 32 -3.79 -13.56 -1.58
N LEU A 33 -2.70 -12.78 -1.67
CA LEU A 33 -2.76 -11.32 -1.58
C LEU A 33 -3.56 -10.71 -2.75
N ARG A 34 -3.40 -11.23 -3.97
CA ARG A 34 -4.14 -10.77 -5.15
C ARG A 34 -5.66 -10.88 -4.96
N ALA A 35 -6.13 -12.07 -4.61
CA ALA A 35 -7.55 -12.32 -4.38
C ALA A 35 -8.11 -11.42 -3.27
N LYS A 36 -7.33 -11.16 -2.22
CA LYS A 36 -7.70 -10.23 -1.15
C LYS A 36 -7.86 -8.80 -1.65
N VAL A 37 -6.88 -8.28 -2.38
CA VAL A 37 -6.91 -6.90 -2.92
C VAL A 37 -8.09 -6.72 -3.87
N GLU A 38 -8.35 -7.70 -4.75
CA GLU A 38 -9.48 -7.67 -5.70
C GLU A 38 -10.84 -7.60 -5.00
N VAL A 39 -10.99 -8.27 -3.85
CA VAL A 39 -12.25 -8.28 -3.08
C VAL A 39 -12.42 -7.02 -2.22
N GLU A 40 -11.34 -6.43 -1.73
CA GLU A 40 -11.40 -5.35 -0.73
C GLU A 40 -11.28 -3.94 -1.33
N THR A 41 -10.97 -3.80 -2.62
CA THR A 41 -10.63 -2.51 -3.23
C THR A 41 -11.38 -2.19 -4.52
N THR A 42 -11.45 -0.89 -4.81
CA THR A 42 -11.71 -0.38 -6.17
C THR A 42 -10.41 0.15 -6.78
N PRO A 43 -10.29 0.20 -8.11
CA PRO A 43 -9.11 0.76 -8.78
C PRO A 43 -8.79 2.19 -8.34
N LEU A 44 -7.51 2.55 -8.41
CA LEU A 44 -7.05 3.93 -8.25
C LEU A 44 -7.35 4.79 -9.49
N GLU A 45 -7.30 6.10 -9.33
CA GLU A 45 -7.46 7.05 -10.43
C GLU A 45 -6.36 6.86 -11.49
N PRO A 46 -6.70 6.81 -12.79
CA PRO A 46 -5.75 6.49 -13.85
C PRO A 46 -4.73 7.61 -14.14
N ASP A 47 -5.02 8.85 -13.78
CA ASP A 47 -4.24 10.04 -14.15
C ASP A 47 -3.41 10.63 -12.99
N ALA A 48 -3.24 9.89 -11.90
CA ALA A 48 -2.39 10.34 -10.80
C ALA A 48 -0.90 10.22 -11.16
N ASP A 49 -0.20 11.36 -11.24
CA ASP A 49 1.23 11.38 -11.58
C ASP A 49 2.12 10.74 -10.50
N ARG A 50 1.70 10.82 -9.23
CA ARG A 50 2.50 10.38 -8.07
C ARG A 50 1.63 9.82 -6.96
N TRP A 51 2.19 8.84 -6.25
CA TRP A 51 1.59 8.21 -5.07
C TRP A 51 2.48 8.37 -3.85
N TRP A 52 1.87 8.59 -2.69
CA TRP A 52 2.58 8.55 -1.42
C TRP A 52 2.91 7.10 -1.05
N THR A 53 4.15 6.87 -0.61
CA THR A 53 4.57 5.64 0.05
C THR A 53 4.68 5.86 1.54
N TYR A 54 4.49 4.80 2.32
CA TYR A 54 4.55 4.85 3.78
C TYR A 54 5.48 3.77 4.31
N VAL A 55 5.90 3.91 5.56
CA VAL A 55 6.66 2.87 6.26
C VAL A 55 5.69 1.78 6.74
N CYS A 56 6.02 0.51 6.53
CA CYS A 56 5.27 -0.59 7.11
C CYS A 56 5.54 -0.66 8.63
N PRO A 57 4.53 -0.76 9.50
CA PRO A 57 4.77 -0.83 10.94
C PRO A 57 5.22 -2.21 11.45
N LYS A 58 5.36 -3.21 10.56
CA LYS A 58 5.79 -4.56 10.90
C LYS A 58 7.29 -4.75 10.63
N ASP A 59 7.85 -5.82 11.19
CA ASP A 59 9.18 -6.35 10.88
C ASP A 59 10.27 -5.29 10.85
N ASP A 60 10.35 -4.54 11.95
CA ASP A 60 11.34 -3.47 12.19
C ASP A 60 11.34 -2.35 11.13
N PHE A 61 10.17 -2.02 10.60
CA PHE A 61 9.98 -0.87 9.70
C PHE A 61 10.75 -0.95 8.38
N THR A 62 11.06 -2.17 7.95
CA THR A 62 11.88 -2.43 6.75
C THR A 62 11.10 -2.29 5.45
N GLY A 63 9.79 -2.57 5.47
CA GLY A 63 8.94 -2.55 4.29
C GLY A 63 8.34 -1.19 3.93
N ARG A 64 7.94 -1.05 2.66
CA ARG A 64 7.21 0.11 2.12
C ARG A 64 5.80 -0.27 1.75
N LEU A 65 4.88 0.64 2.06
CA LEU A 65 3.46 0.53 1.72
C LEU A 65 3.18 1.29 0.43
N HIS A 66 2.65 0.57 -0.56
CA HIS A 66 2.30 1.08 -1.89
C HIS A 66 0.79 1.10 -2.06
N ALA A 67 0.26 2.13 -2.71
CA ALA A 67 -1.17 2.25 -2.96
C ALA A 67 -1.64 1.17 -3.95
N ALA A 68 -2.61 0.33 -3.57
CA ALA A 68 -3.14 -0.76 -4.38
C ALA A 68 -4.59 -0.54 -4.83
N GLY A 69 -5.30 0.42 -4.24
CA GLY A 69 -6.70 0.70 -4.53
C GLY A 69 -7.31 1.65 -3.51
N TYR A 70 -8.60 1.95 -3.66
CA TYR A 70 -9.39 2.55 -2.60
C TYR A 70 -10.17 1.47 -1.87
N ALA A 71 -10.18 1.51 -0.54
CA ALA A 71 -10.89 0.52 0.26
C ALA A 71 -12.41 0.68 0.14
N LEU A 72 -13.11 -0.41 -0.19
CA LEU A 72 -14.57 -0.41 -0.41
C LEU A 72 -15.36 0.10 0.80
N GLU A 73 -15.00 -0.34 2.00
CA GLU A 73 -15.79 -0.10 3.22
C GLU A 73 -15.35 1.11 4.05
N ARG A 74 -14.19 1.70 3.74
CA ARG A 74 -13.51 2.64 4.66
C ARG A 74 -12.99 3.93 4.01
N HIS A 75 -13.27 4.14 2.72
CA HIS A 75 -12.98 5.38 1.97
C HIS A 75 -11.53 5.90 2.18
N GLY A 76 -10.57 4.98 2.26
CA GLY A 76 -9.14 5.30 2.44
C GLY A 76 -8.31 4.65 1.34
N VAL A 77 -7.06 5.09 1.20
CA VAL A 77 -6.12 4.45 0.29
C VAL A 77 -5.74 3.10 0.89
N TYR A 78 -6.06 2.03 0.16
CA TYR A 78 -5.65 0.69 0.48
C TYR A 78 -4.22 0.50 0.05
N THR A 79 -3.35 0.08 0.97
CA THR A 79 -1.93 -0.09 0.70
C THR A 79 -1.48 -1.52 0.97
N VAL A 80 -0.50 -1.99 0.20
CA VAL A 80 0.16 -3.30 0.34
C VAL A 80 1.63 -3.10 0.70
N CYS A 81 2.15 -3.94 1.60
CA CYS A 81 3.57 -3.95 1.94
C CYS A 81 4.38 -4.79 0.94
N ASP A 82 5.44 -4.22 0.40
CA ASP A 82 6.38 -4.89 -0.52
C ASP A 82 7.19 -6.04 0.13
N THR A 83 7.33 -6.01 1.45
CA THR A 83 8.24 -6.90 2.18
C THR A 83 7.53 -8.01 2.94
N CYS A 84 6.36 -7.75 3.51
CA CYS A 84 5.64 -8.70 4.36
C CYS A 84 4.21 -9.01 3.91
N GLY A 85 3.77 -8.48 2.76
CA GLY A 85 2.45 -8.75 2.17
C GLY A 85 1.26 -8.25 3.01
N SER A 86 1.51 -7.52 4.10
CA SER A 86 0.44 -6.98 4.95
C SER A 86 -0.23 -5.78 4.31
N THR A 87 -1.51 -5.59 4.62
CA THR A 87 -2.32 -4.50 4.07
C THR A 87 -2.74 -3.50 5.13
N PHE A 88 -2.81 -2.23 4.75
CA PHE A 88 -3.10 -1.10 5.66
C PHE A 88 -3.94 -0.04 4.95
N LEU A 89 -4.66 0.76 5.74
CA LEU A 89 -5.37 1.94 5.25
C LEU A 89 -4.59 3.21 5.58
N ARG A 90 -4.68 4.17 4.66
CA ARG A 90 -4.08 5.51 4.75
C ARG A 90 -5.07 6.58 4.34
#